data_AF-A0A7N2R6W5-F1
#
_entry.id   AF-A0A7N2R6W5-F1
#
_cell.length_a   1.000
_cell.length_b   1.000
_cell.length_c   1.000
_cell.angle_alpha   90.00
_cell.angle_beta   90.00
_cell.angle_gamma   90.00
#
_symmetry.space_group_name_H-M   'P 1'
#
loop_
_entity.id
_entity.type
_entity.pdbx_description
1 polymer ?
#
loop_
_entity_poly.entity_id
_entity_poly.type
_entity_poly.pdbx_seq_one_letter_code
_entity_poly.pdbx_strand_id
1 'polypeptide(L)'
;MEENFWSRVQQNDGINWKLPPQSVYKLNYDAAIFSDNTNSGFGAVIRNSRGEVMAVMTVKGPAVQCSEEAKLFACHKAMEFATDTDFTELIVEGDNINATRSIVSAKDN
;
A
#
# COMPACT_ATOMS: atom_id res chain seq x y z
N MET A 1 16.28 16.95 -8.61
CA MET A 1 15.93 15.61 -9.11
C MET A 1 15.11 14.88 -8.03
N GLU A 2 13.92 15.40 -7.69
CA GLU A 2 13.02 14.80 -6.67
C GLU A 2 11.54 14.80 -7.10
N GLU A 3 11.22 15.33 -8.29
CA GLU A 3 9.82 15.52 -8.73
C GLU A 3 9.17 14.26 -9.35
N ASN A 4 9.90 13.16 -9.52
CA ASN A 4 9.47 12.04 -10.36
C ASN A 4 8.92 10.82 -9.61
N PHE A 5 8.95 10.80 -8.28
CA PHE A 5 8.45 9.66 -7.51
C PHE A 5 6.92 9.70 -7.35
N TRP A 6 6.35 10.90 -7.18
CA TRP A 6 4.94 11.08 -6.78
C TRP A 6 3.96 11.22 -7.96
N SER A 7 4.45 11.43 -9.18
CA SER A 7 3.61 11.63 -10.37
C SER A 7 3.00 10.34 -10.95
N ARG A 8 3.34 9.15 -10.40
CA ARG A 8 2.95 7.84 -10.95
C ARG A 8 1.93 7.05 -10.11
N VAL A 9 1.31 7.68 -9.11
CA VAL A 9 0.18 7.07 -8.38
C VAL A 9 -1.05 7.07 -9.30
N GLN A 10 -1.23 6.01 -10.08
CA GLN A 10 -2.45 5.81 -10.86
C GLN A 10 -3.52 5.14 -10.01
N GLN A 11 -4.64 5.83 -9.83
CA GLN A 11 -5.87 5.31 -9.21
C GLN A 11 -6.65 4.53 -10.27
N ASN A 12 -7.10 3.32 -9.94
CA ASN A 12 -7.91 2.47 -10.81
C ASN A 12 -9.26 2.21 -10.13
N ASP A 13 -10.37 2.32 -10.87
CA ASP A 13 -11.77 2.37 -10.38
C ASP A 13 -12.30 1.03 -9.83
N GLY A 14 -11.50 0.26 -9.08
CA GLY A 14 -11.95 -0.84 -8.23
C GLY A 14 -12.57 -2.07 -8.91
N ILE A 15 -12.85 -2.05 -10.21
CA ILE A 15 -13.67 -3.09 -10.85
C ILE A 15 -12.84 -4.22 -11.49
N ASN A 16 -11.55 -4.05 -11.78
CA ASN A 16 -10.69 -5.15 -12.24
C ASN A 16 -9.20 -4.90 -11.91
N TRP A 17 -8.57 -5.87 -11.25
CA TRP A 17 -7.12 -5.90 -11.09
C TRP A 17 -6.45 -6.01 -12.48
N LYS A 18 -5.41 -5.21 -12.71
CA LYS A 18 -4.64 -5.20 -13.96
C LYS A 18 -3.18 -5.47 -13.67
N LEU A 19 -2.50 -6.15 -14.59
CA LEU A 19 -1.04 -6.29 -14.55
C LEU A 19 -0.39 -4.91 -14.62
N PRO A 20 0.69 -4.64 -13.85
CA PRO A 20 1.42 -3.40 -13.99
C PRO A 20 2.18 -3.34 -15.33
N PRO A 21 2.50 -2.13 -15.82
CA PRO A 21 3.36 -1.96 -16.99
C PRO A 21 4.72 -2.65 -16.83
N GLN A 22 5.38 -2.91 -17.94
CA GLN A 22 6.73 -3.48 -17.93
C GLN A 22 7.70 -2.58 -17.15
N SER A 23 8.59 -3.21 -16.37
CA SER A 23 9.56 -2.55 -15.47
C SER A 23 8.97 -1.84 -14.25
N VAL A 24 7.65 -1.92 -14.03
CA VAL A 24 6.98 -1.35 -12.86
C VAL A 24 6.46 -2.48 -11.97
N TYR A 25 6.64 -2.33 -10.65
CA TYR A 25 6.05 -3.23 -9.67
C TYR A 25 4.69 -2.71 -9.19
N LYS A 26 3.86 -3.60 -8.67
CA LYS A 26 2.57 -3.24 -8.07
C LYS A 26 2.55 -3.67 -6.62
N LEU A 27 2.32 -2.71 -5.72
CA LEU A 27 2.16 -2.90 -4.29
C LEU A 27 0.67 -2.86 -3.96
N ASN A 28 0.10 -4.02 -3.63
CA ASN A 28 -1.26 -4.12 -3.09
C ASN A 28 -1.16 -4.26 -1.56
N TYR A 29 -1.99 -3.53 -0.81
CA TYR A 29 -2.05 -3.64 0.65
C TYR A 29 -3.49 -3.73 1.14
N ASP A 30 -3.67 -4.35 2.32
CA ASP A 30 -4.95 -4.41 3.01
C ASP A 30 -4.76 -4.52 4.53
N ALA A 31 -5.83 -4.23 5.28
CA ALA A 31 -5.88 -4.31 6.72
C ALA A 31 -7.03 -5.20 7.20
N ALA A 32 -6.77 -5.95 8.26
CA ALA A 32 -7.77 -6.71 9.00
C ALA A 32 -7.87 -6.17 10.44
N ILE A 33 -9.08 -6.07 10.97
CA ILE A 33 -9.31 -5.84 12.39
C ILE A 33 -9.70 -7.17 13.02
N PHE A 34 -9.02 -7.57 14.09
CA PHE A 34 -9.34 -8.80 14.80
C PHE A 34 -10.63 -8.63 15.60
N SER A 35 -11.40 -9.70 15.76
CA SER A 35 -12.73 -9.67 16.41
C SER A 35 -12.70 -9.21 17.88
N ASP A 36 -11.54 -9.29 18.53
CA ASP A 36 -11.35 -8.79 19.88
C ASP A 36 -11.15 -7.26 19.94
N ASN A 37 -11.09 -6.57 18.78
CA ASN A 37 -10.79 -5.15 18.62
C ASN A 37 -9.54 -4.67 19.37
N THR A 38 -8.67 -5.59 19.80
CA THR A 38 -7.44 -5.26 20.53
C THR A 38 -6.25 -5.09 19.60
N ASN A 39 -6.35 -5.62 18.38
CA ASN A 39 -5.27 -5.62 17.42
C ASN A 39 -5.80 -5.47 16.00
N SER A 40 -4.90 -5.10 15.11
CA SER A 40 -5.09 -5.13 13.66
C SER A 40 -4.01 -6.00 13.02
N GLY A 41 -4.23 -6.39 11.77
CA GLY A 41 -3.25 -7.09 10.94
C GLY A 41 -3.12 -6.35 9.62
N PHE A 42 -1.89 -6.21 9.13
CA PHE A 42 -1.62 -5.55 7.86
C PHE A 42 -0.94 -6.52 6.92
N GLY A 43 -1.38 -6.52 5.67
CA GLY A 43 -0.83 -7.34 4.60
C GLY A 43 -0.40 -6.48 3.43
N ALA A 44 0.72 -6.83 2.80
CA ALA A 44 1.10 -6.26 1.52
C ALA A 44 1.74 -7.31 0.59
N VAL A 45 1.58 -7.11 -0.72
CA VAL A 45 2.14 -7.96 -1.76
C VAL A 45 2.71 -7.09 -2.86
N ILE A 46 3.95 -7.34 -3.24
CA ILE A 46 4.61 -6.71 -4.39
C ILE A 46 4.61 -7.71 -5.55
N ARG A 47 4.13 -7.29 -6.72
CA ARG A 47 4.08 -8.10 -7.95
C ARG A 47 4.81 -7.45 -9.11
N ASN A 48 5.44 -8.26 -9.96
CA ASN A 48 6.04 -7.80 -11.22
C ASN A 48 4.99 -7.69 -12.36
N SER A 49 5.43 -7.30 -13.56
CA SER A 49 4.59 -7.16 -14.76
C SER A 49 4.01 -8.48 -15.29
N ARG A 50 4.49 -9.64 -14.81
CA ARG A 50 3.91 -10.96 -15.06
C ARG A 50 2.90 -11.40 -13.99
N GLY A 51 2.68 -10.57 -12.98
CA GLY A 51 1.80 -10.86 -11.84
C GLY A 51 2.44 -11.76 -10.78
N GLU A 52 3.73 -12.07 -10.92
CA GLU A 52 4.45 -12.91 -9.97
C GLU A 52 4.74 -12.15 -8.70
N VAL A 53 4.61 -12.85 -7.57
CA VAL A 53 4.88 -12.29 -6.25
C VAL A 53 6.38 -12.19 -6.06
N MET A 54 6.85 -10.98 -5.80
CA MET A 54 8.27 -10.67 -5.58
C MET A 54 8.58 -10.58 -4.09
N ALA A 55 7.64 -10.05 -3.32
CA ALA A 55 7.76 -9.91 -1.88
C ALA A 55 6.37 -9.87 -1.22
N VAL A 56 6.29 -10.32 0.03
CA VAL A 56 5.08 -10.28 0.86
C VAL A 56 5.39 -9.78 2.26
N MET A 57 4.44 -9.07 2.84
CA MET A 57 4.48 -8.61 4.24
C MET A 57 3.20 -9.05 4.94
N THR A 58 3.35 -9.58 6.15
CA THR A 58 2.26 -9.75 7.11
C THR A 58 2.75 -9.30 8.48
N VAL A 59 2.09 -8.29 9.06
CA VAL A 59 2.49 -7.75 10.36
C VAL A 59 1.28 -7.56 11.26
N LYS A 60 1.49 -7.79 12.56
CA LYS A 60 0.51 -7.46 13.58
C LYS A 60 0.61 -5.97 13.91
N GLY A 61 -0.51 -5.27 13.83
CA GLY A 61 -0.67 -3.86 14.14
C GLY A 61 -1.35 -3.61 15.48
N PRO A 62 -1.38 -2.35 15.92
CA PRO A 62 -2.03 -1.93 17.16
C PRO A 62 -3.56 -2.06 17.10
N ALA A 63 -4.24 -1.86 18.23
CA ALA A 63 -5.67 -1.56 18.24
C ALA A 63 -5.93 -0.29 17.41
N VAL A 64 -7.02 -0.29 16.66
CA VAL A 64 -7.46 0.81 15.79
C VAL A 64 -8.94 1.07 16.03
N GLN A 65 -9.36 2.33 15.88
CA GLN A 65 -10.72 2.78 16.16
C GLN A 65 -11.69 2.40 15.03
N CYS A 66 -11.20 2.30 13.80
CA CYS A 66 -12.01 1.98 12.63
C CYS A 66 -11.20 1.35 11.49
N SER A 67 -11.91 0.88 10.47
CA SER A 67 -11.29 0.30 9.27
C SER A 67 -10.47 1.30 8.45
N GLU A 68 -10.86 2.59 8.46
CA GLU A 68 -10.12 3.67 7.80
C GLU A 68 -8.70 3.80 8.39
N GLU A 69 -8.60 3.83 9.72
CA GLU A 69 -7.34 3.92 10.45
C GLU A 69 -6.48 2.68 10.23
N ALA A 70 -7.08 1.49 10.27
CA ALA A 70 -6.40 0.23 9.97
C ALA A 70 -5.71 0.26 8.60
N LYS A 71 -6.42 0.76 7.58
CA LYS A 71 -5.92 0.85 6.20
C LYS A 71 -4.84 1.92 6.04
N LEU A 72 -4.93 3.03 6.75
CA LEU A 72 -3.86 4.03 6.79
C LEU A 72 -2.57 3.44 7.35
N PHE A 73 -2.65 2.69 8.45
CA PHE A 73 -1.49 1.97 8.99
C PHE A 73 -0.96 0.90 8.03
N ALA A 74 -1.84 0.14 7.38
CA ALA A 74 -1.42 -0.83 6.37
C ALA A 74 -0.71 -0.17 5.19
N CYS A 75 -1.21 0.97 4.71
CA CYS A 75 -0.55 1.74 3.66
C CYS A 75 0.84 2.22 4.07
N HIS A 76 0.95 2.80 5.26
CA HIS A 76 2.23 3.25 5.81
C HIS A 76 3.24 2.10 5.90
N LYS A 77 2.81 0.96 6.47
CA LYS A 77 3.65 -0.24 6.60
C LYS A 77 4.02 -0.84 5.26
N ALA A 78 3.12 -0.80 4.27
CA ALA A 78 3.40 -1.25 2.92
C ALA A 78 4.46 -0.38 2.21
N MET A 79 4.47 0.95 2.46
CA MET A 79 5.47 1.87 1.92
C MET A 79 6.85 1.68 2.57
N GLU A 80 6.89 1.50 3.90
CA GLU A 80 8.11 1.11 4.62
C GLU A 80 8.67 -0.20 4.05
N PHE A 81 7.80 -1.21 3.91
CA PHE A 81 8.17 -2.51 3.34
C PHE A 81 8.74 -2.41 1.92
N ALA A 82 8.14 -1.60 1.04
CA ALA A 82 8.65 -1.39 -0.31
C ALA A 82 10.03 -0.71 -0.30
N THR A 83 10.27 0.21 0.63
CA THR A 83 11.56 0.87 0.82
C THR A 83 12.61 -0.12 1.32
N ASP A 84 12.27 -0.93 2.33
CA ASP A 84 13.16 -1.95 2.92
C ASP A 84 13.53 -3.07 1.94
N THR A 85 12.75 -3.24 0.86
CA THR A 85 12.97 -4.25 -0.18
C THR A 85 13.55 -3.67 -1.48
N ASP A 86 14.02 -2.42 -1.45
CA ASP A 86 14.65 -1.71 -2.57
C ASP A 86 13.77 -1.59 -3.85
N PHE A 87 12.45 -1.73 -3.72
CA PHE A 87 11.53 -1.46 -4.84
C PHE A 87 11.28 0.05 -4.94
N THR A 88 11.79 0.68 -6.00
CA THR A 88 11.72 2.13 -6.20
C THR A 88 10.77 2.56 -7.32
N GLU A 89 10.39 1.67 -8.23
CA GLU A 89 9.39 1.93 -9.27
C GLU A 89 8.13 1.08 -9.03
N LEU A 90 7.15 1.66 -8.32
CA LEU A 90 5.94 0.95 -7.93
C LEU A 90 4.65 1.77 -8.08
N ILE A 91 3.59 1.06 -8.45
CA ILE A 91 2.20 1.53 -8.38
C ILE A 91 1.60 1.01 -7.08
N VAL A 92 1.15 1.91 -6.23
CA VAL A 92 0.46 1.56 -4.98
C VAL A 92 -1.04 1.47 -5.24
N GLU A 93 -1.64 0.34 -4.90
CA GLU A 93 -3.08 0.11 -4.97
C GLU A 93 -3.62 -0.31 -3.60
N GLY A 94 -4.60 0.44 -3.10
CA GLY A 94 -5.34 0.12 -1.88
C GLY A 94 -6.79 0.59 -1.99
N ASP A 95 -7.66 0.03 -1.17
CA ASP A 95 -9.12 0.20 -1.25
C ASP A 95 -9.62 1.44 -0.47
N ASN A 96 -8.74 2.39 -0.16
CA ASN A 96 -9.09 3.62 0.54
C ASN A 96 -8.45 4.88 -0.09
N ILE A 97 -9.30 5.68 -0.73
CA ILE A 97 -8.97 6.96 -1.36
C ILE A 97 -8.38 7.96 -0.33
N ASN A 98 -8.85 7.94 0.91
CA ASN A 98 -8.41 8.88 1.94
C ASN A 98 -7.05 8.47 2.53
N ALA A 99 -6.79 7.18 2.73
CA ALA A 99 -5.48 6.71 3.20
C ALA A 99 -4.35 7.10 2.24
N THR A 100 -4.60 6.93 0.94
CA THR A 100 -3.66 7.34 -0.11
C THR A 100 -3.49 8.87 -0.15
N ARG A 101 -4.58 9.64 0.01
CA ARG A 101 -4.55 11.12 -0.01
C ARG A 101 -3.87 11.73 1.23
N SER A 102 -4.05 11.15 2.41
CA SER A 102 -3.44 11.64 3.66
C SER A 102 -1.92 11.51 3.65
N ILE A 103 -1.38 10.43 3.07
CA ILE A 103 0.06 10.25 2.88
C ILE A 103 0.60 11.25 1.84
N VAL A 104 -0.16 11.53 0.77
CA VAL A 104 0.18 12.56 -0.22
C VAL A 104 0.24 13.96 0.41
N SER A 105 -0.59 14.25 1.40
CA SER A 105 -0.62 15.56 2.08
C SER A 105 0.38 15.72 3.24
N ALA A 106 0.94 14.63 3.78
CA ALA A 106 1.83 14.68 4.94
C ALA A 106 3.28 15.10 4.60
N LYS A 107 3.56 15.44 3.34
CA LYS A 107 4.88 15.90 2.87
C LYS A 107 5.05 17.43 2.81
N ASP A 108 3.98 18.18 3.04
CA ASP A 108 3.97 19.65 3.00
C ASP A 108 3.90 20.32 4.38
N ASN A 109 4.61 19.77 5.39
CA ASN A 109 4.87 20.45 6.67
C ASN A 109 6.32 20.26 7.12
#